data_AF-A0A2Z5UWA9-F1
#
_entry.id   AF-A0A2Z5UWA9-F1
#
_cell.length_a   1.000
_cell.length_b   1.000
_cell.length_c   1.000
_cell.angle_alpha   90.00
_cell.angle_beta   90.00
_cell.angle_gamma   90.00
#
_symmetry.space_group_name_H-M   'P 1'
#
loop_
_entity.id
_entity.type
_entity.pdbx_description
1 polymer ?
#
loop_
_entity_poly.entity_id
_entity_poly.type
_entity_poly.pdbx_seq_one_letter_code
_entity_poly.pdbx_strand_id
1 'polypeptide(L)'
;MAKNKKNELLQCYLNALENYCKRKPRQGCMPTFFTKYRHSFKEYPVLVRLHKALAEEQDSVSALTVVINHFITNTAAFNNHSFNNYFMDELKSSESFKDIEWDCFTPKAIKHYTSSLKRGDTRPPEVIFKSGFKERSPSKSYSDYLKYYTGTIGISTSKDFFAAINYPMRRENLILKYIRALFKCSAYDQKPRYVYLIDYQGADGFDILKTGQARGLSFSGVFHQDRFNALQDKEVNVKGAISPEYIRGVYESTDGRSWLWRENPVYMASIKPDEIEKSPTHNIIGL
;
A
#
# COMPACT_ATOMS: atom_id res chain seq x y z
N MET A 1 4.50 32.58 -14.20
CA MET A 1 3.58 31.51 -13.73
C MET A 1 3.85 31.06 -12.28
N ALA A 2 5.10 30.95 -11.81
CA ALA A 2 5.42 30.50 -10.44
C ALA A 2 4.78 31.32 -9.29
N LYS A 3 4.74 32.66 -9.39
CA LYS A 3 4.13 33.53 -8.38
C LYS A 3 2.62 33.28 -8.16
N ASN A 4 1.94 32.72 -9.17
CA ASN A 4 0.51 32.40 -9.08
C ASN A 4 0.27 31.17 -8.19
N LYS A 5 1.14 30.16 -8.30
CA LYS A 5 1.01 28.91 -7.54
C LYS A 5 1.19 29.10 -6.02
N LYS A 6 2.08 29.99 -5.58
CA LYS A 6 2.23 30.31 -4.15
C LYS A 6 0.93 30.89 -3.58
N ASN A 7 0.36 31.88 -4.25
CA ASN A 7 -0.89 32.50 -3.82
C ASN A 7 -2.04 31.49 -3.80
N GLU A 8 -2.06 30.57 -4.76
CA GLU A 8 -3.04 29.48 -4.80
C GLU A 8 -2.90 28.51 -3.61
N LEU A 9 -1.68 28.12 -3.21
CA LEU A 9 -1.48 27.31 -1.98
C LEU A 9 -2.01 28.03 -0.73
N LEU A 10 -1.74 29.32 -0.60
CA LEU A 10 -2.25 30.13 0.50
C LEU A 10 -3.79 30.19 0.45
N GLN A 11 -4.37 30.33 -0.73
CA GLN A 11 -5.83 30.33 -0.90
C GLN A 11 -6.45 28.98 -0.52
N CYS A 12 -5.85 27.85 -0.94
CA CYS A 12 -6.28 26.51 -0.53
C CYS A 12 -6.25 26.37 1.00
N TYR A 13 -5.21 26.89 1.66
CA TYR A 13 -5.11 26.89 3.13
C TYR A 13 -6.26 27.69 3.76
N LEU A 14 -6.51 28.91 3.27
CA LEU A 14 -7.55 29.79 3.82
C LEU A 14 -8.95 29.20 3.63
N ASN A 15 -9.25 28.65 2.45
CA ASN A 15 -10.51 27.96 2.19
C ASN A 15 -10.68 26.75 3.11
N ALA A 16 -9.61 25.96 3.30
CA ALA A 16 -9.63 24.80 4.18
C ALA A 16 -9.87 25.21 5.64
N LEU A 17 -9.27 26.30 6.10
CA LEU A 17 -9.43 26.82 7.45
C LEU A 17 -10.87 27.30 7.66
N GLU A 18 -11.43 28.02 6.69
CA GLU A 18 -12.82 28.45 6.71
C GLU A 18 -13.78 27.25 6.77
N ASN A 19 -13.60 26.27 5.87
CA ASN A 19 -14.43 25.07 5.81
C ASN A 19 -14.33 24.25 7.11
N TYR A 20 -13.12 24.14 7.67
CA TYR A 20 -12.87 23.49 8.96
C TYR A 20 -13.60 24.21 10.09
N CYS A 21 -13.42 25.52 10.25
CA CYS A 21 -14.07 26.32 11.28
C CYS A 21 -15.61 26.31 11.16
N LYS A 22 -16.14 26.34 9.94
CA LYS A 22 -17.58 26.25 9.64
C LYS A 22 -18.14 24.82 9.76
N ARG A 23 -17.30 23.81 9.96
CA ARG A 23 -17.69 22.39 10.04
C ARG A 23 -18.43 21.92 8.78
N LYS A 24 -18.00 22.39 7.61
CA LYS A 24 -18.67 22.09 6.34
C LYS A 24 -18.75 20.57 6.15
N PRO A 25 -19.91 20.01 5.80
CA PRO A 25 -20.03 18.58 5.58
C PRO A 25 -19.09 18.14 4.45
N ARG A 26 -18.38 17.03 4.66
CA ARG A 26 -17.48 16.43 3.67
C ARG A 26 -18.16 15.25 3.00
N GLN A 27 -17.95 15.10 1.70
CA GLN A 27 -18.52 14.01 0.93
C GLN A 27 -18.06 12.65 1.51
N GLY A 28 -19.01 11.74 1.74
CA GLY A 28 -18.74 10.41 2.32
C GLY A 28 -18.49 10.40 3.84
N CYS A 29 -18.57 11.54 4.53
CA CYS A 29 -18.49 11.60 6.00
C CYS A 29 -19.84 12.05 6.57
N MET A 30 -20.66 11.11 7.06
CA MET A 30 -21.92 11.45 7.73
C MET A 30 -21.63 12.07 9.10
N PRO A 31 -22.11 13.30 9.40
CA PRO A 31 -21.94 13.89 10.72
C PRO A 31 -22.72 13.08 11.75
N THR A 32 -22.03 12.58 12.79
CA THR A 32 -22.65 11.91 13.93
C THR A 32 -22.79 12.88 15.11
N PHE A 33 -23.62 12.51 16.09
CA PHE A 33 -23.80 13.31 17.29
C PHE A 33 -22.47 13.62 18.00
N PHE A 34 -21.58 12.62 18.12
CA PHE A 34 -20.26 12.76 18.74
C PHE A 34 -19.32 13.71 17.99
N THR A 35 -19.53 13.89 16.69
CA THR A 35 -18.68 14.73 15.86
C THR A 35 -18.78 16.21 16.22
N LYS A 36 -19.97 16.66 16.66
CA LYS A 36 -20.23 18.06 16.99
C LYS A 36 -19.58 18.51 18.30
N TYR A 37 -19.30 17.56 19.21
CA TYR A 37 -18.84 17.83 20.57
C TYR A 37 -17.35 17.54 20.81
N ARG A 38 -16.73 16.61 20.07
CA ARG A 38 -15.35 16.14 20.35
C ARG A 38 -14.23 16.99 19.75
N HIS A 39 -14.54 17.95 18.87
CA HIS A 39 -13.51 18.75 18.19
C HIS A 39 -13.75 20.25 18.39
N SER A 40 -12.74 20.95 18.89
CA SER A 40 -12.73 22.40 18.86
C SER A 40 -12.40 22.84 17.44
N PHE A 41 -13.42 23.10 16.61
CA PHE A 41 -13.26 23.69 15.28
C PHE A 41 -12.82 25.15 15.39
N LYS A 42 -11.60 25.35 15.89
CA LYS A 42 -10.94 26.63 16.12
C LYS A 42 -9.52 26.51 15.57
N GLU A 43 -8.96 27.64 15.17
CA GLU A 43 -7.57 27.68 14.72
C GLU A 43 -6.63 27.31 15.88
N TYR A 44 -5.82 26.26 15.66
CA TYR A 44 -4.82 25.83 16.63
C TYR A 44 -3.49 26.57 16.41
N PRO A 45 -2.61 26.68 17.43
CA PRO A 45 -1.30 27.30 17.27
C PRO A 45 -0.46 26.71 16.12
N VAL A 46 -0.61 25.42 15.83
CA VAL A 46 0.07 24.77 14.69
C VAL A 46 -0.42 25.32 13.34
N LEU A 47 -1.71 25.64 13.21
CA LEU A 47 -2.28 26.20 11.99
C LEU A 47 -1.85 27.65 11.80
N VAL A 48 -1.78 28.44 12.87
CA VAL A 48 -1.24 29.81 12.84
C VAL A 48 0.22 29.81 12.35
N ARG A 49 1.03 28.87 12.85
CA ARG A 49 2.43 28.71 12.40
C ARG A 49 2.51 28.32 10.93
N LEU A 50 1.66 27.41 10.46
CA LEU A 50 1.59 27.03 9.06
C LEU A 50 1.21 28.21 8.16
N HIS A 51 0.18 28.98 8.55
CA HIS A 51 -0.24 30.18 7.81
C HIS A 51 0.91 31.18 7.69
N LYS A 52 1.57 31.48 8.81
CA LYS A 52 2.71 32.41 8.84
C LYS A 52 3.83 31.94 7.92
N ALA A 53 4.22 30.66 8.01
CA ALA A 53 5.24 30.08 7.14
C ALA A 53 4.86 30.24 5.66
N LEU A 54 3.65 29.83 5.25
CA LEU A 54 3.18 29.97 3.86
C LEU A 54 3.13 31.42 3.36
N ALA A 55 2.76 32.35 4.23
CA ALA A 55 2.70 33.77 3.89
C ALA A 55 4.11 34.36 3.65
N GLU A 56 5.10 33.95 4.45
CA GLU A 56 6.48 34.42 4.43
C GLU A 56 7.30 33.87 3.23
N GLU A 57 6.92 32.73 2.66
CA GLU A 57 7.64 32.15 1.52
C GLU A 57 7.63 33.05 0.27
N GLN A 58 8.74 33.11 -0.47
CA GLN A 58 8.86 34.00 -1.63
C GLN A 58 8.48 33.34 -2.96
N ASP A 59 8.59 32.01 -3.04
CA ASP A 59 8.38 31.23 -4.26
C ASP A 59 7.47 30.01 -4.04
N SER A 60 7.01 29.42 -5.15
CA SER A 60 6.08 28.29 -5.13
C SER A 60 6.68 26.97 -4.66
N VAL A 61 7.99 26.76 -4.87
CA VAL A 61 8.67 25.51 -4.48
C VAL A 61 8.82 25.49 -2.96
N SER A 62 9.32 26.57 -2.37
CA SER A 62 9.48 26.69 -0.92
C SER A 62 8.13 26.63 -0.19
N ALA A 63 7.09 27.29 -0.73
CA ALA A 63 5.72 27.18 -0.22
C ALA A 63 5.18 25.74 -0.28
N LEU A 64 5.42 25.01 -1.37
CA LEU A 64 5.03 23.61 -1.47
C LEU A 64 5.78 22.73 -0.47
N THR A 65 7.08 22.98 -0.25
CA THR A 65 7.88 22.28 0.77
C THR A 65 7.30 22.48 2.17
N VAL A 66 6.85 23.70 2.52
CA VAL A 66 6.15 23.98 3.79
C VAL A 66 4.89 23.12 3.92
N VAL A 67 4.05 23.05 2.87
CA VAL A 67 2.84 22.21 2.86
C VAL A 67 3.18 20.73 3.03
N ILE A 68 4.15 20.22 2.28
CA ILE A 68 4.58 18.82 2.36
C ILE A 68 5.10 18.49 3.76
N ASN A 69 5.95 19.34 4.33
CA ASN A 69 6.50 19.16 5.67
C ASN A 69 5.39 19.17 6.74
N HIS A 70 4.37 20.01 6.59
CA HIS A 70 3.22 20.00 7.49
C HIS A 70 2.51 18.64 7.49
N PHE A 71 2.34 18.02 6.33
CA PHE A 71 1.68 16.71 6.25
C PHE A 71 2.56 15.53 6.70
N ILE A 72 3.88 15.62 6.52
CA ILE A 72 4.82 14.54 6.91
C ILE A 72 5.08 14.55 8.43
N THR A 73 5.00 15.71 9.08
CA THR A 73 5.28 15.81 10.52
C THR A 73 4.14 15.18 11.35
N ASN A 74 4.48 14.36 12.36
CA ASN A 74 3.54 13.64 13.25
C ASN A 74 2.58 14.55 14.05
N THR A 75 2.63 15.86 13.87
CA THR A 75 1.69 16.84 14.43
C THR A 75 0.35 16.89 13.68
N ALA A 76 0.29 16.28 12.49
CA ALA A 76 -0.86 16.25 11.61
C ALA A 76 -1.85 15.13 11.97
N ALA A 77 -2.82 15.39 12.86
CA ALA A 77 -3.91 14.44 13.06
C ALA A 77 -4.80 14.36 11.80
N PHE A 78 -4.97 13.17 11.23
CA PHE A 78 -5.91 12.92 10.14
C PHE A 78 -7.10 12.09 10.65
N ASN A 79 -8.10 12.79 11.16
CA ASN A 79 -9.42 12.22 11.40
C ASN A 79 -10.42 12.90 10.46
N ASN A 80 -11.61 12.32 10.26
CA ASN A 80 -12.59 12.81 9.28
C ASN A 80 -12.94 14.32 9.41
N HIS A 81 -12.65 14.92 10.56
CA HIS A 81 -12.97 16.30 10.90
C HIS A 81 -11.74 17.16 11.15
N SER A 82 -10.52 16.67 10.90
CA SER A 82 -9.32 17.48 11.08
C SER A 82 -9.12 18.47 9.95
N PHE A 83 -8.46 19.59 10.25
CA PHE A 83 -8.10 20.61 9.26
C PHE A 83 -7.39 20.00 8.03
N ASN A 84 -6.45 19.09 8.22
CA ASN A 84 -5.66 18.49 7.14
C ASN A 84 -6.51 17.82 6.06
N ASN A 85 -7.65 17.28 6.47
CA ASN A 85 -8.58 16.62 5.57
C ASN A 85 -9.31 17.64 4.67
N TYR A 86 -9.68 18.81 5.20
CA TYR A 86 -10.16 19.93 4.40
C TYR A 86 -9.05 20.50 3.51
N PHE A 87 -7.83 20.59 4.02
CA PHE A 87 -6.71 21.14 3.25
C PHE A 87 -6.34 20.26 2.07
N MET A 88 -6.35 18.93 2.26
CA MET A 88 -6.23 17.96 1.17
C MET A 88 -7.34 18.09 0.13
N ASP A 89 -8.59 18.28 0.54
CA ASP A 89 -9.71 18.42 -0.40
C ASP A 89 -9.52 19.67 -1.29
N GLU A 90 -9.09 20.81 -0.71
CA GLU A 90 -8.81 22.04 -1.46
C GLU A 90 -7.58 21.90 -2.38
N LEU A 91 -6.53 21.20 -1.94
CA LEU A 91 -5.35 20.96 -2.78
C LEU A 91 -5.66 20.06 -3.97
N LYS A 92 -6.55 19.07 -3.79
CA LYS A 92 -6.98 18.17 -4.87
C LYS A 92 -7.94 18.82 -5.86
N SER A 93 -8.73 19.81 -5.43
CA SER A 93 -9.64 20.54 -6.30
C SER A 93 -8.94 21.65 -7.10
N SER A 94 -7.72 22.03 -6.71
CA SER A 94 -6.90 23.00 -7.44
C SER A 94 -6.32 22.40 -8.73
N GLU A 95 -6.55 23.07 -9.86
CA GLU A 95 -5.99 22.71 -11.16
C GLU A 95 -4.45 22.75 -11.18
N SER A 96 -3.82 23.65 -10.41
CA SER A 96 -2.36 23.78 -10.36
C SER A 96 -1.65 22.63 -9.64
N PHE A 97 -2.39 21.86 -8.83
CA PHE A 97 -1.87 20.83 -7.93
C PHE A 97 -2.54 19.46 -8.08
N LYS A 98 -3.49 19.30 -9.00
CA LYS A 98 -4.22 18.04 -9.23
C LYS A 98 -3.31 16.85 -9.59
N ASP A 99 -2.16 17.11 -10.19
CA ASP A 99 -1.21 16.07 -10.63
C ASP A 99 -0.34 15.52 -9.47
N ILE A 100 -0.38 16.14 -8.29
CA ILE A 100 0.34 15.64 -7.10
C ILE A 100 -0.51 14.56 -6.43
N GLU A 101 0.10 13.41 -6.13
CA GLU A 101 -0.56 12.30 -5.42
C GLU A 101 -0.75 12.59 -3.92
N TRP A 102 -1.66 13.50 -3.60
CA TRP A 102 -1.90 13.98 -2.23
C TRP A 102 -2.33 12.87 -1.26
N ASP A 103 -2.95 11.79 -1.75
CA ASP A 103 -3.36 10.68 -0.90
C ASP A 103 -2.19 9.98 -0.18
N CYS A 104 -0.95 10.12 -0.68
CA CYS A 104 0.25 9.57 -0.08
C CYS A 104 0.60 10.18 1.31
N PHE A 105 -0.05 11.29 1.67
CA PHE A 105 0.09 11.98 2.95
C PHE A 105 -1.05 11.72 3.94
N THR A 106 -2.09 11.00 3.53
CA THR A 106 -3.25 10.73 4.37
C THR A 106 -3.13 9.36 5.05
N PRO A 107 -3.97 9.02 6.04
CA PRO A 107 -4.16 7.65 6.52
C PRO A 107 -4.70 6.68 5.46
N LYS A 108 -4.93 7.14 4.22
CA LYS A 108 -5.19 6.30 3.05
C LYS A 108 -3.94 6.09 2.19
N ALA A 109 -2.80 6.71 2.51
CA ALA A 109 -1.52 6.54 1.80
C ALA A 109 -1.26 5.07 1.51
N ILE A 110 -0.92 4.78 0.25
CA ILE A 110 -0.57 3.45 -0.22
C ILE A 110 0.91 3.52 -0.58
N LYS A 111 1.71 2.60 -0.02
CA LYS A 111 3.13 2.48 -0.39
C LYS A 111 3.26 1.34 -1.37
N HIS A 112 3.76 1.68 -2.55
CA HIS A 112 4.02 0.70 -3.61
C HIS A 112 5.39 0.03 -3.41
N TYR A 113 5.56 -1.15 -3.99
CA TYR A 113 6.77 -1.95 -3.92
C TYR A 113 7.13 -2.55 -5.27
N THR A 114 8.36 -2.30 -5.70
CA THR A 114 8.96 -2.82 -6.94
C THR A 114 10.35 -3.34 -6.61
N SER A 115 10.51 -4.66 -6.47
CA SER A 115 11.78 -5.35 -6.22
C SER A 115 11.54 -6.88 -6.17
N SER A 116 12.52 -7.64 -5.70
CA SER A 116 12.44 -9.09 -5.60
C SER A 116 11.50 -9.57 -4.48
N LEU A 117 10.39 -10.16 -4.89
CA LEU A 117 9.36 -10.80 -4.08
C LEU A 117 9.52 -12.33 -4.08
N LYS A 118 8.92 -12.98 -3.08
CA LYS A 118 8.89 -14.43 -2.91
C LYS A 118 7.46 -14.87 -2.67
N ARG A 119 7.07 -15.99 -3.24
CA ARG A 119 5.73 -16.54 -3.05
C ARG A 119 5.78 -18.05 -2.89
N GLY A 120 5.29 -18.54 -1.75
CA GLY A 120 4.99 -19.95 -1.56
C GLY A 120 3.70 -20.33 -2.29
N ASP A 121 3.71 -21.42 -3.05
CA ASP A 121 2.53 -21.97 -3.70
C ASP A 121 2.62 -23.51 -3.71
N THR A 122 1.49 -24.18 -3.88
CA THR A 122 1.45 -25.65 -4.01
C THR A 122 1.41 -26.10 -5.46
N ARG A 123 1.20 -25.17 -6.41
CA ARG A 123 1.23 -25.48 -7.84
C ARG A 123 2.68 -25.62 -8.31
N PRO A 124 2.97 -26.60 -9.18
CA PRO A 124 4.33 -26.90 -9.62
C PRO A 124 4.81 -25.91 -10.71
N PRO A 125 6.13 -25.83 -10.94
CA PRO A 125 6.73 -24.86 -11.86
C PRO A 125 6.19 -24.96 -13.28
N GLU A 126 5.83 -26.15 -13.76
CA GLU A 126 5.26 -26.36 -15.11
C GLU A 126 3.97 -25.56 -15.31
N VAL A 127 3.22 -25.34 -14.23
CA VAL A 127 2.00 -24.54 -14.25
C VAL A 127 2.35 -23.07 -14.12
N ILE A 128 3.15 -22.71 -13.10
CA ILE A 128 3.40 -21.30 -12.76
C ILE A 128 4.29 -20.60 -13.79
N PHE A 129 5.31 -21.28 -14.33
CA PHE A 129 6.16 -20.72 -15.39
C PHE A 129 5.39 -20.55 -16.70
N LYS A 130 4.25 -21.22 -16.88
CA LYS A 130 3.39 -21.05 -18.06
C LYS A 130 2.34 -19.95 -17.88
N SER A 131 1.67 -19.90 -16.72
CA SER A 131 0.51 -19.03 -16.52
C SER A 131 0.77 -17.83 -15.62
N GLY A 132 1.92 -17.77 -14.95
CA GLY A 132 2.16 -16.83 -13.87
C GLY A 132 1.22 -17.03 -12.68
N PHE A 133 1.02 -15.95 -11.92
CA PHE A 133 0.04 -15.87 -10.84
C PHE A 133 -1.11 -14.94 -11.23
N LYS A 134 -2.33 -15.33 -10.84
CA LYS A 134 -3.52 -14.51 -10.99
C LYS A 134 -4.30 -14.51 -9.69
N GLU A 135 -4.83 -13.37 -9.30
CA GLU A 135 -5.76 -13.29 -8.19
C GLU A 135 -7.04 -14.09 -8.47
N ARG A 136 -7.66 -14.60 -7.40
CA ARG A 136 -8.87 -15.43 -7.52
C ARG A 136 -10.14 -14.57 -7.61
N SER A 137 -10.16 -13.49 -6.84
CA SER A 137 -11.31 -12.59 -6.71
C SER A 137 -10.84 -11.15 -6.83
N PRO A 138 -10.76 -10.59 -8.06
CA PRO A 138 -10.43 -9.18 -8.25
C PRO A 138 -11.39 -8.27 -7.47
N SER A 139 -10.85 -7.28 -6.78
CA SER A 139 -11.64 -6.16 -6.25
C SER A 139 -11.41 -4.90 -7.07
N LYS A 140 -12.47 -4.09 -7.22
CA LYS A 140 -12.38 -2.73 -7.76
C LYS A 140 -11.81 -1.74 -6.74
N SER A 141 -11.84 -2.06 -5.45
CA SER A 141 -11.38 -1.17 -4.39
C SER A 141 -9.94 -1.47 -4.00
N TYR A 142 -9.05 -0.48 -4.10
CA TYR A 142 -7.66 -0.57 -3.63
C TYR A 142 -7.58 -0.91 -2.13
N SER A 143 -8.55 -0.46 -1.33
CA SER A 143 -8.56 -0.74 0.11
C SER A 143 -8.66 -2.22 0.45
N ASP A 144 -9.24 -3.04 -0.44
CA ASP A 144 -9.35 -4.48 -0.22
C ASP A 144 -8.01 -5.19 -0.35
N TYR A 145 -7.11 -4.68 -1.20
CA TYR A 145 -5.75 -5.21 -1.36
C TYR A 145 -4.83 -4.88 -0.18
N LEU A 146 -5.23 -3.91 0.64
CA LEU A 146 -4.50 -3.48 1.82
C LEU A 146 -4.98 -4.17 3.09
N LYS A 147 -6.04 -4.98 2.99
CA LYS A 147 -6.49 -5.82 4.08
C LYS A 147 -5.47 -6.94 4.28
N TYR A 148 -5.16 -7.19 5.55
CA TYR A 148 -4.33 -8.33 5.91
C TYR A 148 -5.03 -9.63 5.53
N TYR A 149 -4.31 -10.51 4.81
CA TYR A 149 -4.73 -11.86 4.47
C TYR A 149 -6.18 -12.00 3.95
N THR A 150 -6.41 -11.62 2.70
CA THR A 150 -7.73 -11.78 2.05
C THR A 150 -7.96 -13.19 1.49
N GLY A 151 -6.90 -13.99 1.38
CA GLY A 151 -6.89 -15.37 0.82
C GLY A 151 -7.31 -15.50 -0.65
N THR A 152 -7.85 -14.43 -1.25
CA THR A 152 -8.55 -14.44 -2.54
C THR A 152 -8.35 -13.16 -3.36
N ILE A 153 -8.19 -12.01 -2.70
CA ILE A 153 -8.07 -10.68 -3.33
C ILE A 153 -6.59 -10.28 -3.38
N GLY A 154 -6.06 -10.14 -4.58
CA GLY A 154 -4.63 -9.95 -4.81
C GLY A 154 -3.81 -11.23 -4.67
N ILE A 155 -2.54 -11.11 -5.05
CA ILE A 155 -1.52 -12.13 -5.00
C ILE A 155 -0.59 -11.79 -3.84
N SER A 156 -0.80 -12.45 -2.71
CA SER A 156 0.05 -12.30 -1.53
C SER A 156 1.47 -12.80 -1.81
N THR A 157 2.45 -11.96 -1.53
CA THR A 157 3.88 -12.24 -1.68
C THR A 157 4.63 -11.69 -0.46
N SER A 158 5.87 -12.11 -0.28
CA SER A 158 6.72 -11.65 0.82
C SER A 158 8.08 -11.20 0.30
N LYS A 159 8.71 -10.27 1.01
CA LYS A 159 10.11 -9.91 0.80
C LYS A 159 11.06 -10.96 1.39
N ASP A 160 10.56 -11.79 2.30
CA ASP A 160 11.30 -12.76 3.10
C ASP A 160 11.02 -14.20 2.62
N PHE A 161 12.09 -14.97 2.44
CA PHE A 161 11.99 -16.35 1.96
C PHE A 161 11.27 -17.25 2.99
N PHE A 162 11.57 -17.11 4.28
CA PHE A 162 10.99 -17.97 5.32
C PHE A 162 9.51 -17.69 5.54
N ALA A 163 9.09 -16.43 5.41
CA ALA A 163 7.68 -16.09 5.40
C ALA A 163 6.96 -16.72 4.21
N ALA A 164 7.59 -16.71 3.03
CA ALA A 164 7.03 -17.31 1.82
C ALA A 164 6.81 -18.82 1.94
N ILE A 165 7.70 -19.56 2.60
CA ILE A 165 7.54 -21.01 2.89
C ILE A 165 6.22 -21.29 3.63
N ASN A 166 5.79 -20.38 4.49
CA ASN A 166 4.65 -20.59 5.38
C ASN A 166 3.29 -20.23 4.74
N TYR A 167 3.26 -19.54 3.59
CA TYR A 167 1.99 -19.16 2.93
C TYR A 167 1.08 -20.35 2.59
N PRO A 168 1.57 -21.46 2.02
CA PRO A 168 0.75 -22.64 1.77
C PRO A 168 0.15 -23.26 3.04
N MET A 169 0.82 -23.10 4.18
CA MET A 169 0.47 -23.75 5.45
C MET A 169 -0.53 -22.96 6.30
N ARG A 170 -0.74 -21.66 6.00
CA ARG A 170 -1.64 -20.78 6.77
C ARG A 170 -3.14 -21.03 6.60
N ARG A 171 -3.52 -21.97 5.71
CA ARG A 171 -4.91 -22.43 5.62
C ARG A 171 -5.31 -23.38 6.75
N GLU A 172 -4.39 -23.77 7.61
CA GLU A 172 -4.69 -24.67 8.72
C GLU A 172 -5.03 -23.94 10.00
N ASN A 173 -6.17 -24.32 10.56
CA ASN A 173 -6.69 -23.85 11.83
C ASN A 173 -5.62 -24.03 12.94
N LEU A 174 -5.46 -23.06 13.84
CA LEU A 174 -4.48 -23.10 14.94
C LEU A 174 -4.59 -24.39 15.78
N ILE A 175 -5.80 -24.93 15.91
CA ILE A 175 -6.12 -26.20 16.58
C ILE A 175 -5.46 -27.39 15.86
N LEU A 176 -5.47 -27.43 14.53
CA LEU A 176 -4.81 -28.49 13.74
C LEU A 176 -3.28 -28.41 13.87
N LYS A 177 -2.72 -27.19 13.97
CA LYS A 177 -1.29 -26.99 14.22
C LYS A 177 -0.87 -27.55 15.59
N TYR A 178 -1.70 -27.33 16.62
CA TYR A 178 -1.46 -27.81 17.98
C TYR A 178 -1.60 -29.34 18.11
N ILE A 179 -2.69 -29.88 17.55
CA ILE A 179 -2.94 -31.33 17.49
C ILE A 179 -1.78 -32.04 16.79
N ARG A 180 -1.25 -31.51 15.69
CA ARG A 180 -0.14 -32.14 14.95
C ARG A 180 1.21 -32.07 15.64
N ALA A 181 1.51 -30.96 16.33
CA ALA A 181 2.70 -30.85 17.16
C ALA A 181 2.70 -31.92 18.28
N LEU A 182 1.52 -32.23 18.81
CA LEU A 182 1.31 -33.30 19.80
C LEU A 182 1.43 -34.71 19.23
N PHE A 183 0.93 -34.95 18.00
CA PHE A 183 0.86 -36.31 17.43
C PHE A 183 2.01 -36.68 16.46
N LYS A 184 3.02 -35.82 16.24
CA LYS A 184 4.16 -36.06 15.31
C LYS A 184 3.74 -36.60 13.92
N CYS A 185 2.54 -36.26 13.45
CA CYS A 185 2.04 -36.73 12.16
C CYS A 185 2.80 -36.03 11.01
N SER A 186 3.88 -36.64 10.53
CA SER A 186 4.79 -36.15 9.47
C SER A 186 4.21 -36.22 8.05
N ALA A 187 3.00 -36.75 7.85
CA ALA A 187 2.48 -37.02 6.51
C ALA A 187 2.15 -35.77 5.68
N TYR A 188 2.02 -34.58 6.31
CA TYR A 188 1.85 -33.31 5.58
C TYR A 188 3.19 -32.66 5.15
N ASP A 189 4.33 -33.18 5.62
CA ASP A 189 5.66 -32.74 5.17
C ASP A 189 6.06 -33.28 3.79
N GLN A 190 5.24 -34.14 3.17
CA GLN A 190 5.58 -34.80 1.90
C GLN A 190 4.99 -34.16 0.65
N LYS A 191 4.16 -33.09 0.77
CA LYS A 191 3.69 -32.39 -0.43
C LYS A 191 4.80 -31.46 -0.91
N PRO A 192 5.19 -31.54 -2.20
CA PRO A 192 6.22 -30.68 -2.73
C PRO A 192 5.87 -29.21 -2.51
N ARG A 193 6.85 -28.45 -2.03
CA ARG A 193 6.73 -27.05 -1.68
C ARG A 193 7.53 -26.23 -2.68
N TYR A 194 6.89 -25.18 -3.18
CA TYR A 194 7.49 -24.30 -4.17
C TYR A 194 7.54 -22.89 -3.62
N VAL A 195 8.74 -22.30 -3.57
CA VAL A 195 8.92 -20.89 -3.29
C VAL A 195 9.47 -20.22 -4.54
N TYR A 196 8.59 -19.46 -5.20
CA TYR A 196 8.90 -18.75 -6.42
C TYR A 196 9.60 -17.44 -6.10
N LEU A 197 10.69 -17.15 -6.80
CA LEU A 197 11.39 -15.87 -6.76
C LEU A 197 10.90 -15.01 -7.92
N ILE A 198 10.47 -13.79 -7.62
CA ILE A 198 9.77 -12.90 -8.55
C ILE A 198 10.49 -11.56 -8.55
N ASP A 199 11.02 -11.12 -9.69
CA ASP A 199 11.57 -9.77 -9.83
C ASP A 199 10.45 -8.83 -10.29
N TYR A 200 9.68 -8.35 -9.31
CA TYR A 200 8.46 -7.62 -9.58
C TYR A 200 8.72 -6.16 -9.92
N GLN A 201 8.26 -5.75 -11.09
CA GLN A 201 8.42 -4.40 -11.63
C GLN A 201 7.08 -3.67 -11.88
N GLY A 202 5.94 -4.30 -11.56
CA GLY A 202 4.63 -3.71 -11.79
C GLY A 202 4.30 -2.59 -10.82
N ALA A 203 3.41 -1.67 -11.21
CA ALA A 203 2.96 -0.58 -10.35
C ALA A 203 2.03 -1.05 -9.22
N ASP A 204 1.37 -2.20 -9.35
CA ASP A 204 0.27 -2.65 -8.49
C ASP A 204 0.70 -3.52 -7.28
N GLY A 205 1.95 -3.39 -6.82
CA GLY A 205 2.44 -4.10 -5.64
C GLY A 205 2.35 -3.24 -4.39
N PHE A 206 1.48 -3.60 -3.43
CA PHE A 206 1.26 -2.80 -2.23
C PHE A 206 2.03 -3.33 -1.02
N ASP A 207 2.96 -2.53 -0.51
CA ASP A 207 3.73 -2.80 0.70
C ASP A 207 2.85 -2.62 1.94
N ILE A 208 2.32 -3.70 2.49
CA ILE A 208 1.33 -3.64 3.56
C ILE A 208 1.91 -2.97 4.81
N LEU A 209 3.15 -3.32 5.17
CA LEU A 209 3.81 -2.76 6.34
C LEU A 209 4.12 -1.28 6.15
N LYS A 210 4.80 -0.90 5.06
CA LYS A 210 5.11 0.52 4.83
C LYS A 210 3.85 1.36 4.64
N THR A 211 2.81 0.79 4.04
CA THR A 211 1.48 1.41 3.96
C THR A 211 0.94 1.65 5.35
N GLY A 212 0.89 0.64 6.23
CA GLY A 212 0.42 0.83 7.60
C GLY A 212 1.26 1.85 8.39
N GLN A 213 2.58 1.84 8.26
CA GLN A 213 3.47 2.81 8.90
C GLN A 213 3.20 4.24 8.41
N ALA A 214 3.05 4.43 7.08
CA ALA A 214 2.68 5.71 6.50
C ALA A 214 1.30 6.20 6.98
N ARG A 215 0.42 5.27 7.36
CA ARG A 215 -0.89 5.57 7.95
C ARG A 215 -0.84 5.80 9.46
N GLY A 216 0.35 5.89 10.05
CA GLY A 216 0.55 6.09 11.49
C GLY A 216 0.16 4.88 12.34
N LEU A 217 0.02 3.69 11.75
CA LEU A 217 -0.23 2.47 12.53
C LEU A 217 1.06 2.08 13.26
N SER A 218 0.97 2.01 14.59
CA SER A 218 2.00 1.36 15.38
C SER A 218 1.83 -0.16 15.30
N PHE A 219 2.92 -0.84 14.98
CA PHE A 219 3.00 -2.31 14.96
C PHE A 219 3.65 -2.88 16.24
N SER A 220 3.86 -2.03 17.27
CA SER A 220 4.52 -2.40 18.52
C SER A 220 3.58 -2.98 19.58
N GLY A 221 2.32 -3.33 19.24
CA GLY A 221 1.29 -3.74 20.19
C GLY A 221 0.71 -5.13 19.92
N VAL A 222 0.60 -5.93 20.97
CA VAL A 222 0.07 -7.31 21.00
C VAL A 222 -1.43 -7.40 20.64
N PHE A 223 -2.15 -6.27 20.56
CA PHE A 223 -3.62 -6.24 20.45
C PHE A 223 -4.21 -6.41 19.04
N HIS A 224 -3.39 -6.63 18.01
CA HIS A 224 -3.86 -6.93 16.66
C HIS A 224 -3.01 -8.04 16.03
N GLN A 225 -3.35 -9.31 16.31
CA GLN A 225 -2.66 -10.50 15.81
C GLN A 225 -2.42 -10.46 14.28
N ASP A 226 -3.38 -9.94 13.53
CA ASP A 226 -3.31 -9.75 12.08
C ASP A 226 -2.24 -8.74 11.65
N ARG A 227 -2.03 -7.66 12.42
CA ARG A 227 -0.97 -6.68 12.17
C ARG A 227 0.42 -7.20 12.55
N PHE A 228 0.49 -8.08 13.56
CA PHE A 228 1.73 -8.71 13.99
C PHE A 228 2.28 -9.68 12.92
N ASN A 229 1.40 -10.43 12.27
CA ASN A 229 1.78 -11.33 11.19
C ASN A 229 2.28 -10.57 9.94
N ALA A 230 1.66 -9.45 9.56
CA ALA A 230 2.15 -8.61 8.45
C ALA A 230 3.57 -8.06 8.69
N LEU A 231 3.90 -7.78 9.95
CA LEU A 231 5.24 -7.35 10.37
C LEU A 231 6.27 -8.48 10.19
N GLN A 232 5.90 -9.71 10.56
CA GLN A 232 6.75 -10.90 10.37
C GLN A 232 6.90 -11.27 8.88
N ASP A 233 5.84 -11.08 8.10
CA ASP A 233 5.81 -11.54 6.71
C ASP A 233 6.38 -10.56 5.71
N LYS A 234 6.57 -9.29 6.10
CA LYS A 234 6.98 -8.21 5.18
C LYS A 234 6.15 -8.25 3.89
N GLU A 235 4.83 -8.44 4.05
CA GLU A 235 3.91 -8.77 2.97
C GLU A 235 3.81 -7.65 1.92
N VAL A 236 3.78 -8.07 0.67
CA VAL A 236 3.41 -7.25 -0.48
C VAL A 236 2.26 -7.93 -1.19
N ASN A 237 1.12 -7.25 -1.32
CA ASN A 237 -0.03 -7.79 -2.04
C ASN A 237 -0.06 -7.18 -3.44
N VAL A 238 -0.04 -8.03 -4.48
CA VAL A 238 -0.05 -7.58 -5.87
C VAL A 238 -1.48 -7.67 -6.43
N LYS A 239 -2.01 -6.58 -6.96
CA LYS A 239 -3.32 -6.60 -7.63
C LYS A 239 -3.21 -7.15 -9.05
N GLY A 240 -4.20 -7.95 -9.47
CA GLY A 240 -4.28 -8.48 -10.82
C GLY A 240 -3.47 -9.77 -11.02
N ALA A 241 -2.39 -9.66 -11.80
CA ALA A 241 -1.59 -10.80 -12.23
C ALA A 241 -0.08 -10.51 -12.12
N ILE A 242 0.69 -11.56 -11.84
CA ILE A 242 2.15 -11.56 -12.00
C ILE A 242 2.44 -12.46 -13.19
N SER A 243 2.88 -11.86 -14.28
CA SER A 243 3.22 -12.58 -15.50
C SER A 243 4.43 -13.51 -15.29
N PRO A 244 4.49 -14.65 -16.00
CA PRO A 244 5.57 -15.62 -15.82
C PRO A 244 6.97 -15.05 -16.13
N GLU A 245 7.07 -14.02 -16.98
CA GLU A 245 8.32 -13.36 -17.35
C GLU A 245 8.99 -12.65 -16.17
N TYR A 246 8.21 -12.28 -15.14
CA TYR A 246 8.72 -11.70 -13.90
C TYR A 246 9.18 -12.76 -12.88
N ILE A 247 8.95 -14.05 -13.14
CA ILE A 247 9.29 -15.14 -12.22
C ILE A 247 10.66 -15.66 -12.62
N ARG A 248 11.68 -15.41 -11.80
CA ARG A 248 13.06 -15.83 -12.05
C ARG A 248 13.25 -17.34 -11.97
N GLY A 249 12.54 -17.97 -11.06
CA GLY A 249 12.62 -19.41 -10.86
C GLY A 249 11.95 -19.82 -9.57
N VAL A 250 12.24 -21.04 -9.13
CA VAL A 250 11.60 -21.66 -7.97
C VAL A 250 12.63 -22.42 -7.15
N TYR A 251 12.49 -22.33 -5.83
CA TYR A 251 13.05 -23.32 -4.92
C TYR A 251 12.00 -24.39 -4.68
N GLU A 252 12.32 -25.63 -5.02
CA GLU A 252 11.48 -26.80 -4.82
C GLU A 252 12.01 -27.62 -3.64
N SER A 253 11.11 -28.07 -2.77
CA SER A 253 11.42 -29.00 -1.69
C SER A 253 10.41 -30.13 -1.64
N THR A 254 10.89 -31.37 -1.75
CA THR A 254 10.06 -32.59 -1.68
C THR A 254 9.96 -33.16 -0.26
N ASP A 255 10.87 -32.76 0.63
CA ASP A 255 11.02 -33.26 2.00
C ASP A 255 10.84 -32.15 3.07
N GLY A 256 10.61 -30.90 2.63
CA GLY A 256 10.51 -29.72 3.48
C GLY A 256 11.84 -29.26 4.10
N ARG A 257 12.97 -29.90 3.76
CA ARG A 257 14.29 -29.67 4.37
C ARG A 257 15.34 -29.25 3.36
N SER A 258 15.39 -29.92 2.21
CA SER A 258 16.29 -29.60 1.11
C SER A 258 15.55 -28.78 0.06
N TRP A 259 16.24 -27.77 -0.48
CA TRP A 259 15.68 -26.86 -1.49
C TRP A 259 16.54 -26.90 -2.73
N LEU A 260 15.96 -27.31 -3.86
CA LEU A 260 16.61 -27.33 -5.17
C LEU A 260 16.13 -26.12 -5.97
N TRP A 261 17.07 -25.38 -6.54
CA TRP A 261 16.76 -24.28 -7.43
C TRP A 261 16.48 -24.79 -8.84
N ARG A 262 15.41 -24.29 -9.44
CA ARG A 262 15.09 -24.48 -10.85
C ARG A 262 14.78 -23.13 -11.49
N GLU A 263 15.51 -22.83 -12.56
CA GLU A 263 15.34 -21.59 -13.30
C GLU A 263 14.08 -21.63 -14.19
N ASN A 264 13.44 -20.48 -14.35
CA ASN A 264 12.32 -20.34 -15.27
C ASN A 264 12.84 -20.04 -16.69
N PRO A 265 12.59 -20.91 -17.68
CA PRO A 265 13.09 -20.71 -19.04
C PRO A 265 12.47 -19.51 -19.77
N VAL A 266 11.34 -18.97 -19.29
CA VAL A 266 10.69 -17.79 -19.88
C VAL A 266 10.97 -16.50 -19.10
N TYR A 267 11.85 -16.56 -18.10
CA TYR A 267 12.24 -15.36 -17.34
C TYR A 267 12.98 -14.36 -18.24
N MET A 268 12.56 -13.10 -18.19
CA MET A 268 13.23 -12.01 -18.89
C MET A 268 14.00 -11.16 -17.89
N ALA A 269 15.32 -11.37 -17.82
CA ALA A 269 16.20 -10.56 -17.00
C ALA A 269 16.15 -9.10 -17.51
N SER A 270 15.43 -8.26 -16.77
CA SER A 270 15.31 -6.80 -16.96
C SER A 270 14.77 -6.36 -18.34
N ILE A 271 13.46 -6.17 -18.43
CA ILE A 271 12.97 -4.94 -19.08
C ILE A 271 13.24 -3.85 -18.04
N LYS A 272 14.00 -2.81 -18.39
CA LYS A 272 14.11 -1.64 -17.49
C LYS A 272 12.75 -0.96 -17.48
N PRO A 273 12.26 -0.42 -16.34
CA PRO A 273 10.98 0.28 -16.27
C PRO A 273 10.77 1.31 -17.40
N ASP A 274 11.87 1.92 -17.87
CA ASP A 274 11.90 2.94 -18.92
C ASP A 274 11.55 2.43 -20.34
N GLU A 275 11.45 1.11 -20.56
CA GLU A 275 11.12 0.53 -21.87
C GLU A 275 9.64 0.13 -22.01
N ILE A 276 8.87 0.14 -20.91
CA ILE A 276 7.43 -0.19 -20.92
C ILE A 276 6.59 1.00 -21.44
N GLU A 277 7.10 2.24 -21.38
CA GLU A 277 6.44 3.44 -21.94
C GLU A 277 6.45 3.51 -23.48
N LYS A 278 7.04 2.55 -24.19
CA LYS A 278 7.08 2.52 -25.67
C LYS A 278 6.22 1.42 -26.30
N SER A 279 5.27 0.84 -25.58
CA SER A 279 4.20 0.04 -26.19
C SER A 279 2.93 0.90 -26.34
N PRO A 280 2.31 0.93 -27.53
CA PRO A 280 1.26 1.88 -27.85
C PRO A 280 0.06 1.70 -26.92
N THR A 281 -0.28 2.82 -26.27
CA THR A 281 -1.54 3.08 -25.61
C THR A 281 -2.70 2.43 -26.37
N HIS A 282 -3.50 1.66 -25.65
CA HIS A 282 -4.84 1.36 -26.10
C HIS A 282 -5.54 2.68 -26.40
N ASN A 283 -5.87 2.86 -27.67
CA ASN A 283 -6.89 3.80 -28.12
C ASN A 283 -8.14 3.61 -27.26
N ILE A 284 -8.42 4.58 -26.40
CA ILE A 284 -9.79 4.90 -26.00
C ILE A 284 -10.06 6.28 -26.59
N ILE A 285 -10.68 6.21 -27.77
CA ILE A 285 -11.62 7.17 -28.36
C ILE A 285 -12.40 7.85 -27.21
N GLY A 286 -12.56 9.15 -27.05
CA GLY A 286 -12.77 10.24 -27.99
C GLY A 286 -13.90 11.10 -27.39
N LEU A 287 -13.69 12.42 -27.37
CA LEU A 287 -14.51 13.50 -26.76
C LEU A 287 -14.37 13.70 -25.25
#